data_AF-A0A239RNA0-F1
#
_entry.id   AF-A0A239RNA0-F1
#
_cell.length_a   1.000
_cell.length_b   1.000
_cell.length_c   1.000
_cell.angle_alpha   90.00
_cell.angle_beta   90.00
_cell.angle_gamma   90.00
#
_symmetry.space_group_name_H-M   'P 1'
#
loop_
_entity.id
_entity.type
_entity.pdbx_description
1 polymer ?
#
loop_
_entity_poly.entity_id
_entity_poly.type
_entity_poly.pdbx_seq_one_letter_code
_entity_poly.pdbx_strand_id
1 'polypeptide(L)'
;MKKHFILSAAFLMAATGVCAQQEAGTWTLAPKVGVTVSNFSGKMPAGVAYAVLPQMPAGGSPGLIIVTGDETTKAGVVGFDDSKQKFGFAVGAEAQYQFTDVFGLSFGAFYTQQGAKYDTKGFPYTSSDGVKVDFNDDLKIKLNSITVPVLANVYVWKGLAVKAGLQPEFTVSKKTSGDVTISYKDQSASVASNTDAGIKTFSLSVPVGVSYEYRNIVADLRYHFGVTDLRKGGDTGWGSGSSSKSENRTLLFTVGYKFGL
;
A
#
# COMPACT_ATOMS: atom_id res chain seq x y z
N MET A 1 31.07 -8.99 -0.99
CA MET A 1 30.34 -7.96 -1.78
C MET A 1 29.47 -7.02 -0.92
N LYS A 2 29.95 -6.53 0.24
CA LYS A 2 29.16 -5.61 1.11
C LYS A 2 29.89 -4.32 1.50
N LYS A 3 31.17 -4.16 1.15
CA LYS A 3 31.97 -2.97 1.52
C LYS A 3 32.18 -1.96 0.39
N HIS A 4 31.90 -2.34 -0.86
CA HIS A 4 32.08 -1.45 -2.02
C HIS A 4 30.85 -0.58 -2.36
N PHE A 5 29.69 -0.84 -1.76
CA PHE A 5 28.48 -0.04 -1.97
C PHE A 5 28.44 1.22 -1.09
N ILE A 6 29.12 1.19 0.06
CA ILE A 6 29.21 2.35 0.97
C ILE A 6 30.24 3.37 0.47
N LEU A 7 31.31 2.91 -0.20
CA LEU A 7 32.33 3.80 -0.77
C LEU A 7 31.82 4.60 -1.98
N SER A 8 30.86 4.06 -2.74
CA SER A 8 30.26 4.75 -3.90
C SER A 8 29.30 5.87 -3.49
N ALA A 9 28.64 5.76 -2.33
CA ALA A 9 27.85 6.85 -1.74
C ALA A 9 28.73 7.97 -1.15
N ALA A 10 29.92 7.62 -0.64
CA ALA A 10 30.87 8.60 -0.10
C ALA A 10 31.64 9.37 -1.20
N PHE A 11 31.89 8.76 -2.37
CA PHE A 11 32.64 9.42 -3.45
C PHE A 11 31.83 10.47 -4.23
N LEU A 12 30.49 10.41 -4.17
CA LEU A 12 29.62 11.45 -4.73
C LEU A 12 29.57 12.74 -3.88
N MET A 13 30.05 12.69 -2.63
CA MET A 13 30.02 13.83 -1.70
C MET A 13 31.23 14.77 -1.81
N ALA A 14 32.27 14.39 -2.55
CA ALA A 14 33.56 15.09 -2.55
C ALA A 14 33.79 16.08 -3.71
N ALA A 15 32.86 16.19 -4.67
CA ALA A 15 33.03 17.09 -5.81
C ALA A 15 31.83 18.03 -5.98
N THR A 16 32.01 19.25 -5.49
CA THR A 16 31.63 20.55 -6.09
C THR A 16 31.09 21.55 -5.07
N GLY A 17 31.87 22.60 -4.82
CA GLY A 17 31.38 23.83 -4.24
C GLY A 17 30.71 24.67 -5.33
N VAL A 18 29.40 24.54 -5.47
CA VAL A 18 28.50 25.52 -6.09
C VAL A 18 27.17 25.40 -5.34
N CYS A 19 26.57 26.51 -4.91
CA CYS A 19 25.35 26.53 -4.11
C CYS A 19 24.23 25.71 -4.76
N ALA A 20 23.92 24.55 -4.15
CA ALA A 20 22.74 23.74 -4.47
C ALA A 20 21.57 24.03 -3.52
N GLN A 21 21.72 25.02 -2.63
CA GLN A 21 20.70 25.44 -1.71
C GLN A 21 20.24 26.84 -2.12
N GLN A 22 18.95 26.96 -2.46
CA GLN A 22 18.37 28.22 -2.90
C GLN A 22 18.31 29.25 -1.78
N GLU A 23 18.38 30.51 -2.18
CA GLU A 23 18.37 31.65 -1.27
C GLU A 23 17.09 31.68 -0.42
N ALA A 24 17.27 32.13 0.82
CA ALA A 24 16.16 32.45 1.71
C ALA A 24 15.16 33.40 1.02
N GLY A 25 13.86 33.12 1.18
CA GLY A 25 12.75 33.88 0.62
C GLY A 25 12.24 33.37 -0.74
N THR A 26 12.79 32.28 -1.29
CA THR A 26 12.42 31.78 -2.62
C THR A 26 11.32 30.72 -2.59
N TRP A 27 10.48 30.74 -3.64
CA TRP A 27 9.51 29.69 -3.92
C TRP A 27 10.07 28.73 -4.96
N THR A 28 9.72 27.46 -4.78
CA THR A 28 10.21 26.40 -5.65
C THR A 28 9.08 25.44 -5.90
N LEU A 29 8.97 24.96 -7.13
CA LEU A 29 7.98 23.94 -7.51
C LEU A 29 8.72 22.74 -8.07
N ALA A 30 8.41 21.56 -7.55
CA ALA A 30 9.04 20.32 -7.96
C ALA A 30 8.00 19.28 -8.36
N PRO A 31 7.68 19.09 -9.66
CA PRO A 31 7.05 17.86 -10.10
C PRO A 31 7.95 16.66 -9.76
N LYS A 32 7.32 15.60 -9.28
CA LYS A 32 7.95 14.41 -8.74
C LYS A 32 7.26 13.17 -9.24
N VAL A 33 8.06 12.16 -9.56
CA VAL A 33 7.61 10.80 -9.85
C VAL A 33 8.40 9.85 -8.97
N GLY A 34 7.78 8.76 -8.57
CA GLY A 34 8.36 7.86 -7.59
C GLY A 34 7.70 6.50 -7.51
N VAL A 35 8.27 5.70 -6.63
CA VAL A 35 7.81 4.35 -6.31
C VAL A 35 7.46 4.29 -4.83
N THR A 36 6.41 3.54 -4.52
CA THR A 36 5.97 3.26 -3.17
C THR A 36 6.21 1.80 -2.86
N VAL A 37 6.66 1.51 -1.66
CA VAL A 37 6.72 0.16 -1.10
C VAL A 37 5.90 0.19 0.18
N SER A 38 4.70 -0.39 0.13
CA SER A 38 3.73 -0.36 1.22
C SER A 38 3.48 -1.75 1.79
N ASN A 39 3.25 -1.81 3.10
CA ASN A 39 2.65 -2.96 3.78
C ASN A 39 1.83 -2.46 4.98
N PHE A 40 0.97 -3.33 5.52
CA PHE A 40 0.25 -3.04 6.76
C PHE A 40 1.09 -3.51 7.97
N SER A 41 1.12 -2.71 9.03
CA SER A 41 1.88 -3.03 10.26
C SER A 41 1.22 -4.11 11.13
N GLY A 42 -0.08 -4.35 10.93
CA GLY A 42 -0.85 -5.37 11.65
C GLY A 42 -1.19 -6.56 10.76
N LYS A 43 -1.53 -7.70 11.37
CA LYS A 43 -2.13 -8.85 10.66
C LYS A 43 -3.48 -8.41 10.12
N MET A 44 -3.51 -8.00 8.85
CA MET A 44 -4.75 -7.71 8.15
C MET A 44 -5.17 -9.01 7.46
N PRO A 45 -6.11 -9.79 8.02
CA PRO A 45 -6.52 -11.05 7.41
C PRO A 45 -7.20 -10.77 6.07
N ALA A 46 -6.74 -11.44 5.02
CA ALA A 46 -7.45 -11.53 3.75
C ALA A 46 -8.04 -12.94 3.67
N GLY A 47 -9.30 -13.06 3.29
CA GLY A 47 -9.94 -14.36 3.20
C GLY A 47 -10.87 -14.48 2.02
N VAL A 48 -11.04 -15.72 1.55
CA VAL A 48 -12.01 -16.08 0.52
C VAL A 48 -13.06 -16.96 1.16
N ALA A 49 -14.30 -16.48 1.15
CA ALA A 49 -15.46 -17.28 1.54
C ALA A 49 -16.02 -17.99 0.30
N TYR A 50 -16.38 -19.26 0.44
CA TYR A 50 -17.04 -20.03 -0.61
C TYR A 50 -18.28 -20.72 -0.08
N ALA A 51 -19.24 -20.94 -0.99
CA ALA A 51 -20.40 -21.79 -0.77
C ALA A 51 -20.60 -22.66 -2.02
N VAL A 52 -20.68 -23.98 -1.82
CA VAL A 52 -21.05 -24.96 -2.84
C VAL A 52 -22.46 -25.41 -2.53
N LEU A 53 -23.39 -25.11 -3.43
CA LEU A 53 -24.78 -25.51 -3.31
C LEU A 53 -25.02 -26.81 -4.10
N PRO A 54 -25.91 -27.69 -3.63
CA PRO A 54 -26.33 -28.85 -4.41
C PRO A 54 -26.96 -28.41 -5.74
N GLN A 55 -26.73 -29.20 -6.77
CA GLN A 55 -27.28 -28.95 -8.10
C GLN A 55 -28.81 -29.16 -8.09
N MET A 56 -29.58 -28.17 -8.54
CA MET A 56 -31.03 -28.31 -8.64
C MET A 56 -31.39 -29.32 -9.75
N PRO A 57 -32.35 -30.24 -9.51
CA PRO A 57 -32.89 -31.11 -10.56
C PRO A 57 -33.49 -30.25 -11.68
N ALA A 58 -33.10 -30.50 -12.93
CA ALA A 58 -33.66 -29.80 -14.08
C ALA A 58 -35.14 -30.19 -14.26
N GLY A 59 -36.06 -29.22 -14.12
CA GLY A 59 -37.50 -29.38 -14.41
C GLY A 59 -38.47 -29.34 -13.23
N GLY A 60 -38.03 -29.01 -12.01
CA GLY A 60 -38.92 -28.85 -10.85
C GLY A 60 -39.64 -27.49 -10.78
N SER A 61 -40.91 -27.49 -10.36
CA SER A 61 -41.65 -26.25 -10.01
C SER A 61 -40.96 -25.51 -8.84
N PRO A 62 -41.01 -24.16 -8.78
CA PRO A 62 -40.41 -23.42 -7.67
C PRO A 62 -41.05 -23.84 -6.33
N GLY A 63 -40.24 -24.38 -5.43
CA GLY A 63 -40.66 -24.88 -4.13
C GLY A 63 -39.48 -25.03 -3.16
N LEU A 64 -39.77 -25.19 -1.87
CA LEU A 64 -38.77 -25.43 -0.84
C LEU A 64 -38.20 -26.85 -1.00
N ILE A 65 -36.90 -26.98 -1.27
CA ILE A 65 -36.20 -28.27 -1.34
C ILE A 65 -35.38 -28.44 -0.07
N ILE A 66 -35.66 -29.51 0.70
CA ILE A 66 -34.87 -29.90 1.87
C ILE A 66 -33.83 -30.93 1.40
N VAL A 67 -32.56 -30.55 1.40
CA VAL A 67 -31.46 -31.44 0.99
C VAL A 67 -30.91 -32.15 2.23
N THR A 68 -30.85 -33.49 2.18
CA THR A 68 -30.43 -34.35 3.31
C THR A 68 -29.35 -35.33 2.82
N GLY A 69 -28.28 -35.54 3.60
CA GLY A 69 -27.14 -36.42 3.24
C GLY A 69 -25.86 -35.67 2.83
N ASP A 70 -24.91 -36.34 2.17
CA ASP A 70 -23.59 -35.79 1.77
C ASP A 70 -23.65 -34.65 0.73
N GLU A 71 -24.84 -34.35 0.20
CA GLU A 71 -25.12 -33.28 -0.76
C GLU A 71 -25.61 -31.99 -0.10
N THR A 72 -25.42 -31.83 1.21
CA THR A 72 -25.71 -30.55 1.89
C THR A 72 -24.83 -29.41 1.35
N THR A 73 -25.34 -28.18 1.42
CA THR A 73 -24.56 -26.96 1.19
C THR A 73 -23.26 -26.98 1.99
N LYS A 74 -22.12 -26.84 1.30
CA LYS A 74 -20.80 -26.73 1.94
C LYS A 74 -20.37 -25.27 1.91
N ALA A 75 -20.08 -24.68 3.06
CA ALA A 75 -19.56 -23.33 3.15
C ALA A 75 -18.27 -23.32 3.98
N GLY A 76 -17.33 -22.47 3.61
CA GLY A 76 -16.05 -22.36 4.28
C GLY A 76 -15.35 -21.04 3.98
N VAL A 77 -14.34 -20.74 4.78
CA VAL A 77 -13.50 -19.55 4.60
C VAL A 77 -12.04 -19.98 4.67
N VAL A 78 -11.26 -19.58 3.68
CA VAL A 78 -9.80 -19.73 3.68
C VAL A 78 -9.22 -18.35 3.99
N GLY A 79 -8.49 -18.23 5.10
CA GLY A 79 -7.88 -16.98 5.56
C GLY A 79 -6.36 -17.00 5.46
N PHE A 80 -5.78 -15.83 5.17
CA PHE A 80 -4.34 -15.57 5.13
C PHE A 80 -4.01 -14.37 6.00
N ASP A 81 -3.09 -14.57 6.94
CA ASP A 81 -2.69 -13.53 7.90
C ASP A 81 -1.38 -12.84 7.51
N ASP A 82 -0.57 -13.45 6.65
CA ASP A 82 0.76 -12.96 6.29
C ASP A 82 0.73 -12.06 5.04
N SER A 83 0.89 -10.75 5.24
CA SER A 83 0.97 -9.76 4.18
C SER A 83 2.42 -9.40 3.81
N LYS A 84 2.73 -9.40 2.52
CA LYS A 84 4.01 -8.97 1.93
C LYS A 84 3.93 -7.55 1.39
N GLN A 85 5.11 -6.95 1.26
CA GLN A 85 5.30 -5.63 0.67
C GLN A 85 4.78 -5.60 -0.78
N LYS A 86 4.07 -4.52 -1.10
CA LYS A 86 3.58 -4.24 -2.43
C LYS A 86 4.28 -3.02 -3.00
N PHE A 87 4.77 -3.15 -4.23
CA PHE A 87 5.27 -2.04 -5.01
C PHE A 87 4.11 -1.30 -5.69
N GLY A 88 4.17 0.03 -5.67
CA GLY A 88 3.30 0.92 -6.39
C GLY A 88 4.08 2.13 -6.91
N PHE A 89 3.35 3.14 -7.36
CA PHE A 89 3.93 4.38 -7.90
C PHE A 89 3.35 5.60 -7.20
N ALA A 90 4.08 6.70 -7.28
CA ALA A 90 3.65 8.01 -6.84
C ALA A 90 3.94 9.04 -7.92
N VAL A 91 3.02 9.95 -8.16
CA VAL A 91 3.22 11.09 -9.06
C VAL A 91 2.54 12.31 -8.48
N GLY A 92 3.21 13.46 -8.53
CA GLY A 92 2.69 14.66 -7.92
C GLY A 92 3.61 15.86 -8.09
N ALA A 93 3.32 16.90 -7.34
CA ALA A 93 4.17 18.07 -7.25
C ALA A 93 4.28 18.54 -5.80
N GLU A 94 5.41 19.15 -5.48
CA GLU A 94 5.68 19.74 -4.18
C GLU A 94 6.18 21.16 -4.38
N ALA A 95 5.48 22.12 -3.79
CA ALA A 95 5.96 23.48 -3.63
C ALA A 95 6.75 23.58 -2.33
N GLN A 96 7.90 24.23 -2.36
CA GLN A 96 8.69 24.50 -1.16
C GLN A 96 9.02 25.99 -1.11
N TYR A 97 8.79 26.56 0.07
CA TYR A 97 9.22 27.90 0.44
C TYR A 97 10.41 27.81 1.39
N GLN A 98 11.52 28.42 1.01
CA GLN A 98 12.74 28.44 1.82
C GLN A 98 12.73 29.68 2.71
N PHE A 99 12.60 29.54 4.03
CA PHE A 99 12.62 30.70 4.93
C PHE A 99 14.04 31.18 5.23
N THR A 100 14.96 30.24 5.40
CA THR A 100 16.38 30.48 5.74
C THR A 100 17.25 29.43 5.04
N ASP A 101 18.57 29.58 5.08
CA ASP A 101 19.50 28.56 4.59
C ASP A 101 19.51 27.26 5.44
N VAL A 102 18.59 27.10 6.39
CA VAL A 102 18.45 25.87 7.19
C VAL A 102 17.01 25.37 7.17
N PHE A 103 16.03 26.27 7.24
CA PHE A 103 14.62 25.92 7.34
C PHE A 103 13.84 26.28 6.08
N GLY A 104 13.08 25.31 5.58
CA GLY A 104 12.04 25.48 4.57
C GLY A 104 10.76 24.77 4.96
N LEU A 105 9.64 25.16 4.36
CA LEU A 105 8.37 24.46 4.47
C LEU A 105 7.94 24.04 3.07
N SER A 106 7.43 22.83 2.95
CA SER A 106 6.93 22.30 1.70
C SER A 106 5.51 21.80 1.82
N PHE A 107 4.76 21.99 0.75
CA PHE A 107 3.38 21.56 0.58
C PHE A 107 3.28 20.85 -0.77
N GLY A 108 2.77 19.63 -0.79
CA GLY A 108 2.64 18.87 -2.01
C GLY A 108 1.29 18.20 -2.17
N ALA A 109 1.04 17.72 -3.38
CA ALA A 109 -0.10 16.88 -3.71
C ALA A 109 0.40 15.73 -4.58
N PHE A 110 0.15 14.50 -4.16
CA PHE A 110 0.59 13.30 -4.86
C PHE A 110 -0.56 12.32 -5.02
N TYR A 111 -0.65 11.73 -6.21
CA TYR A 111 -1.39 10.50 -6.42
C TYR A 111 -0.46 9.33 -6.11
N THR A 112 -0.82 8.50 -5.15
CA THR A 112 -0.04 7.35 -4.71
C THR A 112 -0.84 6.08 -4.85
N GLN A 113 -0.20 5.04 -5.36
CA GLN A 113 -0.73 3.69 -5.34
C GLN A 113 -0.03 2.91 -4.21
N GLN A 114 -0.80 2.47 -3.23
CA GLN A 114 -0.35 1.75 -2.05
C GLN A 114 -1.16 0.44 -1.90
N GLY A 115 -0.82 -0.39 -0.92
CA GLY A 115 -1.55 -1.59 -0.55
C GLY A 115 -0.65 -2.73 -0.08
N ALA A 116 -1.19 -3.95 -0.11
CA ALA A 116 -0.51 -5.17 0.32
C ALA A 116 -0.72 -6.31 -0.67
N LYS A 117 0.19 -7.26 -0.66
CA LYS A 117 0.14 -8.49 -1.45
C LYS A 117 0.18 -9.69 -0.50
N TYR A 118 -0.62 -10.71 -0.74
CA TYR A 118 -0.57 -11.98 -0.01
C TYR A 118 -0.03 -13.05 -0.95
N ASP A 119 0.92 -13.86 -0.48
CA ASP A 119 1.54 -14.91 -1.29
C ASP A 119 0.66 -16.16 -1.23
N THR A 120 -0.42 -16.14 -2.00
CA THR A 120 -1.43 -17.20 -2.01
C THR A 120 -1.26 -18.12 -3.21
N LYS A 121 -0.53 -17.68 -4.24
CA LYS A 121 -0.39 -18.43 -5.49
C LYS A 121 0.24 -19.81 -5.26
N GLY A 122 -0.43 -20.85 -5.75
CA GLY A 122 0.06 -22.23 -5.70
C GLY A 122 -0.08 -22.93 -4.36
N PHE A 123 -0.86 -22.38 -3.42
CA PHE A 123 -1.24 -23.04 -2.17
C PHE A 123 -2.67 -23.59 -2.27
N PRO A 124 -2.86 -24.85 -2.72
CA PRO A 124 -4.17 -25.49 -2.70
C PRO A 124 -4.59 -25.78 -1.26
N TYR A 125 -5.77 -25.30 -0.86
CA TYR A 125 -6.41 -25.74 0.38
C TYR A 125 -7.47 -26.79 0.06
N THR A 126 -7.45 -27.91 0.77
CA THR A 126 -8.51 -28.92 0.68
C THR A 126 -9.22 -29.02 2.02
N SER A 127 -10.52 -28.72 2.04
CA SER A 127 -11.35 -28.92 3.23
C SER A 127 -11.49 -30.41 3.54
N SER A 128 -11.75 -30.75 4.80
CA SER A 128 -12.15 -32.11 5.23
C SER A 128 -13.35 -32.65 4.45
N ASP A 129 -14.16 -31.76 3.88
CA ASP A 129 -15.33 -32.07 3.05
C ASP A 129 -15.01 -32.32 1.56
N GLY A 130 -13.73 -32.36 1.17
CA GLY A 130 -13.29 -32.63 -0.20
C GLY A 130 -13.37 -31.44 -1.17
N VAL A 131 -13.70 -30.24 -0.67
CA VAL A 131 -13.67 -29.00 -1.47
C VAL A 131 -12.22 -28.54 -1.61
N LYS A 132 -11.78 -28.33 -2.85
CA LYS A 132 -10.45 -27.78 -3.17
C LYS A 132 -10.57 -26.31 -3.54
N VAL A 133 -9.71 -25.48 -2.97
CA VAL A 133 -9.59 -24.05 -3.26
C VAL A 133 -8.18 -23.78 -3.75
N ASP A 134 -8.06 -23.47 -5.03
CA ASP A 134 -6.82 -23.13 -5.71
C ASP A 134 -6.74 -21.62 -5.95
N PHE A 135 -5.58 -21.04 -5.67
CA PHE A 135 -5.30 -19.63 -5.89
C PHE A 135 -4.37 -19.49 -7.10
N ASN A 136 -4.94 -19.05 -8.22
CA ASN A 136 -4.22 -18.94 -9.49
C ASN A 136 -3.37 -17.67 -9.55
N ASP A 137 -3.79 -16.62 -8.85
CA ASP A 137 -3.04 -15.39 -8.66
C ASP A 137 -3.02 -14.99 -7.17
N ASP A 138 -2.00 -14.20 -6.83
CA ASP A 138 -1.84 -13.64 -5.49
C ASP A 138 -2.94 -12.63 -5.17
N LEU A 139 -3.56 -12.75 -4.00
CA LEU A 139 -4.49 -11.74 -3.50
C LEU A 139 -3.77 -10.39 -3.33
N LYS A 140 -4.33 -9.34 -3.94
CA LYS A 140 -3.75 -8.00 -3.96
C LYS A 140 -4.79 -6.98 -3.49
N ILE A 141 -4.43 -6.21 -2.48
CA ILE A 141 -5.18 -5.01 -2.10
C ILE A 141 -4.49 -3.82 -2.75
N LYS A 142 -5.23 -3.05 -3.55
CA LYS A 142 -4.78 -1.83 -4.22
C LYS A 142 -5.57 -0.64 -3.68
N LEU A 143 -4.86 0.30 -3.08
CA LEU A 143 -5.39 1.56 -2.59
C LEU A 143 -4.78 2.68 -3.41
N ASN A 144 -5.57 3.34 -4.23
CA ASN A 144 -5.14 4.55 -4.90
C ASN A 144 -5.64 5.73 -4.08
N SER A 145 -4.70 6.57 -3.67
CA SER A 145 -4.95 7.67 -2.75
C SER A 145 -4.33 8.97 -3.22
N ILE A 146 -4.99 10.07 -2.91
CA ILE A 146 -4.45 11.41 -3.04
C ILE A 146 -3.88 11.80 -1.67
N THR A 147 -2.58 12.06 -1.61
CA THR A 147 -1.87 12.45 -0.40
C THR A 147 -1.44 13.89 -0.49
N VAL A 148 -1.62 14.65 0.58
CA VAL A 148 -1.25 16.07 0.65
C VAL A 148 -0.21 16.27 1.76
N PRO A 149 1.09 16.04 1.51
CA PRO A 149 2.13 16.25 2.51
C PRO A 149 2.38 17.73 2.80
N VAL A 150 2.48 18.06 4.07
CA VAL A 150 2.97 19.34 4.60
C VAL A 150 4.20 19.03 5.45
N LEU A 151 5.40 19.42 4.98
CA LEU A 151 6.68 19.03 5.60
C LEU A 151 7.53 20.24 5.95
N ALA A 152 8.04 20.24 7.16
CA ALA A 152 9.18 21.06 7.53
C ALA A 152 10.47 20.41 7.00
N ASN A 153 11.28 21.20 6.30
CA ASN A 153 12.53 20.79 5.70
C ASN A 153 13.68 21.48 6.46
N VAL A 154 14.59 20.68 7.01
CA VAL A 154 15.78 21.15 7.73
C VAL A 154 17.02 20.71 6.96
N TYR A 155 17.75 21.65 6.39
CA TYR A 155 18.98 21.42 5.65
C TYR A 155 20.13 21.21 6.62
N VAL A 156 20.66 19.99 6.62
CA VAL A 156 21.76 19.58 7.52
C VAL A 156 23.12 19.65 6.82
N TRP A 157 23.12 19.59 5.48
CA TRP A 157 24.30 19.72 4.64
C TRP A 157 23.90 20.33 3.29
N LYS A 158 24.87 20.82 2.53
CA LYS A 158 24.65 21.30 1.15
C LYS A 158 23.91 20.25 0.31
N GLY A 159 22.69 20.58 -0.09
CA GLY A 159 21.79 19.71 -0.84
C GLY A 159 21.09 18.63 0.00
N LEU A 160 21.53 18.33 1.23
CA LEU A 160 20.90 17.32 2.09
C LEU A 160 19.95 17.95 3.09
N ALA A 161 18.66 17.60 3.01
CA ALA A 161 17.64 18.03 3.96
C ALA A 161 16.95 16.84 4.62
N VAL A 162 16.68 16.98 5.91
CA VAL A 162 15.78 16.10 6.67
C VAL A 162 14.39 16.72 6.61
N LYS A 163 13.37 15.91 6.36
CA LYS A 163 11.99 16.34 6.22
C LYS A 163 11.11 15.61 7.22
N ALA A 164 10.20 16.34 7.88
CA ALA A 164 9.20 15.74 8.73
C ALA A 164 7.92 16.58 8.70
N GLY A 165 6.76 15.93 8.84
CA GLY A 165 5.51 16.67 8.92
C GLY A 165 4.28 15.80 8.96
N LEU A 166 3.19 16.30 8.38
CA LEU A 166 1.88 15.64 8.37
C LEU A 166 1.41 15.45 6.94
N GLN A 167 0.81 14.29 6.69
CA GLN A 167 0.27 13.94 5.38
C GLN A 167 -1.12 13.33 5.55
N PRO A 168 -2.18 14.14 5.41
CA PRO A 168 -3.51 13.62 5.11
C PRO A 168 -3.51 12.86 3.78
N GLU A 169 -4.24 11.76 3.77
CA GLU A 169 -4.41 10.85 2.65
C GLU A 169 -5.89 10.57 2.43
N PHE A 170 -6.35 10.76 1.19
CA PHE A 170 -7.71 10.51 0.73
C PHE A 170 -7.71 9.35 -0.28
N THR A 171 -8.16 8.17 0.13
CA THR A 171 -8.25 6.99 -0.72
C THR A 171 -9.42 7.09 -1.68
N VAL A 172 -9.14 7.32 -2.96
CA VAL A 172 -10.14 7.49 -4.03
C VAL A 172 -10.55 6.17 -4.68
N SER A 173 -9.73 5.13 -4.62
CA SER A 173 -10.07 3.81 -5.15
C SER A 173 -9.54 2.70 -4.26
N LYS A 174 -10.39 1.69 -4.00
CA LYS A 174 -10.12 0.60 -3.06
C LYS A 174 -10.40 -0.74 -3.74
N LYS A 175 -9.47 -1.26 -4.52
CA LYS A 175 -9.70 -2.51 -5.25
C LYS A 175 -9.04 -3.68 -4.56
N THR A 176 -9.81 -4.73 -4.28
CA THR A 176 -9.28 -6.05 -3.94
C THR A 176 -9.36 -6.92 -5.18
N SER A 177 -8.22 -7.48 -5.61
CA SER A 177 -8.16 -8.36 -6.77
C SER A 177 -7.59 -9.70 -6.39
N GLY A 178 -8.21 -10.77 -6.89
CA GLY A 178 -7.79 -12.15 -6.68
C GLY A 178 -8.43 -13.08 -7.70
N ASP A 179 -7.69 -14.10 -8.11
CA ASP A 179 -8.17 -15.18 -8.98
C ASP A 179 -8.18 -16.48 -8.16
N VAL A 180 -9.39 -17.02 -7.97
CA VAL A 180 -9.62 -18.20 -7.14
C VAL A 180 -10.45 -19.20 -7.93
N THR A 181 -10.01 -20.45 -7.93
CA THR A 181 -10.74 -21.58 -8.49
C THR A 181 -11.20 -22.48 -7.35
N ILE A 182 -12.51 -22.74 -7.27
CA ILE A 182 -13.10 -23.67 -6.33
C ILE A 182 -13.52 -24.92 -7.09
N SER A 183 -13.09 -26.09 -6.63
CA SER A 183 -13.41 -27.39 -7.25
C SER A 183 -14.05 -28.35 -6.25
N TYR A 184 -15.11 -29.04 -6.69
CA TYR A 184 -15.82 -30.06 -5.92
C TYR A 184 -16.46 -31.08 -6.86
N LYS A 185 -16.20 -32.39 -6.62
CA LYS A 185 -16.77 -33.54 -7.37
C LYS A 185 -16.88 -33.29 -8.90
N ASP A 186 -15.73 -33.13 -9.54
CA ASP A 186 -15.55 -32.89 -10.99
C ASP A 186 -16.12 -31.58 -11.56
N GLN A 187 -16.71 -30.73 -10.73
CA GLN A 187 -17.11 -29.37 -11.09
C GLN A 187 -16.09 -28.36 -10.55
N SER A 188 -15.75 -27.36 -11.36
CA SER A 188 -14.87 -26.26 -10.97
C SER A 188 -15.45 -24.92 -11.41
N ALA A 189 -15.36 -23.92 -10.56
CA ALA A 189 -15.74 -22.54 -10.87
C ALA A 189 -14.56 -21.60 -10.55
N SER A 190 -14.17 -20.79 -11.53
CA SER A 190 -13.15 -19.75 -11.36
C SER A 190 -13.82 -18.40 -11.21
N VAL A 191 -13.45 -17.65 -10.18
CA VAL A 191 -13.94 -16.31 -9.92
C VAL A 191 -12.76 -15.36 -9.84
N ALA A 192 -12.68 -14.47 -10.82
CA ALA A 192 -11.85 -13.27 -10.72
C ALA A 192 -12.68 -12.20 -9.99
N SER A 193 -12.35 -11.94 -8.73
CA SER A 193 -13.04 -10.93 -7.92
C SER A 193 -12.33 -9.57 -8.04
N ASN A 194 -13.12 -8.52 -8.22
CA ASN A 194 -12.66 -7.13 -8.20
C ASN A 194 -13.69 -6.29 -7.44
N THR A 195 -13.55 -6.27 -6.12
CA THR A 195 -14.57 -5.70 -5.23
C THR A 195 -13.98 -4.58 -4.39
N ASP A 196 -14.84 -3.61 -4.02
CA ASP A 196 -14.45 -2.49 -3.20
C ASP A 196 -14.07 -2.93 -1.78
N ALA A 197 -12.87 -2.59 -1.33
CA ALA A 197 -12.42 -2.89 0.03
C ALA A 197 -13.11 -1.95 1.05
N GLY A 198 -13.61 -2.52 2.15
CA GLY A 198 -14.29 -1.81 3.26
C GLY A 198 -13.37 -0.96 4.14
N ILE A 199 -12.46 -0.18 3.55
CA ILE A 199 -11.45 0.64 4.25
C ILE A 199 -11.95 2.08 4.37
N LYS A 200 -11.48 2.84 5.36
CA LYS A 200 -11.80 4.29 5.48
C LYS A 200 -11.26 5.07 4.28
N THR A 201 -11.96 6.15 3.91
CA THR A 201 -11.57 7.02 2.78
C THR A 201 -10.52 8.05 3.19
N PHE A 202 -10.41 8.36 4.48
CA PHE A 202 -9.43 9.32 5.01
C PHE A 202 -8.47 8.64 5.99
N SER A 203 -7.19 8.96 5.89
CA SER A 203 -6.16 8.58 6.86
C SER A 203 -5.13 9.69 7.01
N LEU A 204 -4.48 9.74 8.17
CA LEU A 204 -3.39 10.67 8.48
C LEU A 204 -2.11 9.88 8.76
N SER A 205 -1.01 10.35 8.18
CA SER A 205 0.34 9.80 8.40
C SER A 205 1.34 10.90 8.74
N VAL A 206 2.40 10.51 9.42
CA VAL A 206 3.57 11.33 9.72
C VAL A 206 4.71 10.87 8.80
N PRO A 207 4.94 11.57 7.67
CA PRO A 207 6.13 11.37 6.86
C PRO A 207 7.39 11.87 7.59
N VAL A 208 8.42 11.03 7.62
CA VAL A 208 9.79 11.41 7.99
C VAL A 208 10.73 10.93 6.88
N GLY A 209 11.58 11.81 6.37
CA GLY A 209 12.41 11.48 5.22
C GLY A 209 13.67 12.32 5.12
N VAL A 210 14.45 12.01 4.10
CA VAL A 210 15.64 12.75 3.69
C VAL A 210 15.55 13.02 2.21
N SER A 211 16.00 14.20 1.79
CA SER A 211 16.13 14.55 0.39
C SER A 211 17.52 15.04 0.08
N TYR A 212 18.02 14.68 -1.10
CA TYR A 212 19.27 15.15 -1.65
C TYR A 212 19.02 15.90 -2.95
N GLU A 213 19.40 17.16 -2.98
CA GLU A 213 19.33 18.05 -4.13
C GLU A 213 20.67 18.08 -4.85
N TYR A 214 20.65 17.68 -6.12
CA TYR A 214 21.78 17.77 -7.02
C TYR A 214 21.36 18.60 -8.24
N ARG A 215 21.87 19.84 -8.30
CA ARG A 215 21.48 20.84 -9.32
C ARG A 215 19.96 21.08 -9.26
N ASN A 216 19.25 20.87 -10.37
CA ASN A 216 17.79 20.99 -10.43
C ASN A 216 17.07 19.66 -10.15
N ILE A 217 17.78 18.58 -9.78
CA ILE A 217 17.17 17.27 -9.51
C ILE A 217 17.15 17.04 -8.00
N VAL A 218 16.00 16.65 -7.46
CA VAL A 218 15.82 16.31 -6.05
C VAL A 218 15.45 14.85 -5.94
N ALA A 219 16.33 14.05 -5.34
CA ALA A 219 16.02 12.70 -4.90
C ALA A 219 15.50 12.75 -3.46
N ASP A 220 14.38 12.11 -3.19
CA ASP A 220 13.67 12.25 -1.92
C ASP A 220 13.14 10.90 -1.45
N LEU A 221 13.55 10.50 -0.25
CA LEU A 221 13.22 9.24 0.38
C LEU A 221 12.44 9.52 1.67
N ARG A 222 11.18 9.11 1.74
CA ARG A 222 10.29 9.30 2.89
C ARG A 222 9.78 7.98 3.41
N TYR A 223 9.72 7.86 4.71
CA TYR A 223 9.01 6.81 5.41
C TYR A 223 7.76 7.40 6.06
N HIS A 224 6.59 6.89 5.67
CA HIS A 224 5.30 7.32 6.19
C HIS A 224 4.93 6.43 7.37
N PHE A 225 4.88 7.01 8.57
CA PHE A 225 4.31 6.39 9.74
C PHE A 225 2.80 6.66 9.76
N GLY A 226 1.97 5.67 9.44
CA GLY A 226 0.52 5.79 9.56
C GLY A 226 0.11 6.00 11.02
N VAL A 227 -0.61 7.08 11.33
CA VAL A 227 -1.10 7.38 12.69
C VAL A 227 -2.57 6.99 12.84
N THR A 228 -3.29 6.84 11.73
CA THR A 228 -4.72 6.51 11.72
C THR A 228 -4.94 5.01 11.58
N ASP A 229 -5.79 4.45 12.44
CA ASP A 229 -6.28 3.08 12.29
C ASP A 229 -7.18 2.96 11.04
N LEU A 230 -6.76 2.12 10.10
CA LEU A 230 -7.43 1.90 8.83
C LEU A 230 -8.66 0.98 8.93
N ARG A 231 -8.92 0.33 10.08
CA ARG A 231 -10.12 -0.52 10.28
C ARG A 231 -11.41 0.30 10.40
N LYS A 232 -12.44 -0.07 9.63
CA LYS A 232 -13.84 0.29 9.95
C LYS A 232 -14.36 -0.69 11.00
N GLY A 233 -14.45 -0.22 12.24
CA GLY A 233 -15.22 -0.88 13.31
C GLY A 233 -14.43 -1.75 14.29
N GLY A 234 -13.39 -1.22 14.95
CA GLY A 234 -12.81 -1.65 16.26
C GLY A 234 -12.73 -3.15 16.58
N ASP A 235 -11.52 -3.71 16.71
CA ASP A 235 -11.26 -5.09 17.19
C ASP A 235 -12.21 -6.23 16.77
N THR A 236 -12.14 -6.65 15.50
CA THR A 236 -12.79 -7.86 15.00
C THR A 236 -11.92 -8.49 13.93
N GLY A 237 -10.77 -9.04 14.37
CA GLY A 237 -10.13 -10.12 13.63
C GLY A 237 -10.97 -11.40 13.73
N TRP A 238 -10.78 -12.33 12.80
CA TRP A 238 -11.37 -13.67 12.88
C TRP A 238 -10.63 -14.47 13.96
N GLY A 239 -10.93 -14.21 15.23
CA GLY A 239 -10.25 -14.83 16.35
C GLY A 239 -10.16 -13.92 17.57
N SER A 240 -10.53 -14.46 18.73
CA SER A 240 -10.38 -13.77 20.01
C SER A 240 -8.90 -13.53 20.33
N GLY A 241 -8.49 -12.26 20.44
CA GLY A 241 -7.25 -11.91 21.14
C GLY A 241 -6.16 -11.18 20.36
N SER A 242 -6.39 -10.71 19.13
CA SER A 242 -5.38 -9.91 18.41
C SER A 242 -5.79 -8.44 18.29
N SER A 243 -5.59 -7.67 19.37
CA SER A 243 -5.56 -6.21 19.28
C SER A 243 -4.25 -5.81 18.61
N SER A 244 -4.27 -5.54 17.31
CA SER A 244 -3.10 -5.00 16.61
C SER A 244 -3.59 -3.89 15.70
N LYS A 245 -3.32 -2.64 16.09
CA LYS A 245 -3.58 -1.46 15.25
C LYS A 245 -3.00 -1.72 13.86
N SER A 246 -3.83 -1.62 12.82
CA SER A 246 -3.37 -1.75 11.44
C SER A 246 -3.04 -0.37 10.90
N GLU A 247 -1.76 -0.03 10.99
CA GLU A 247 -1.20 1.23 10.50
C GLU A 247 -0.58 1.03 9.12
N ASN A 248 -0.74 2.03 8.24
CA ASN A 248 -0.08 2.03 6.95
C ASN A 248 1.42 2.31 7.12
N ARG A 249 2.28 1.46 6.56
CA ARG A 249 3.71 1.68 6.49
C ARG A 249 4.13 1.75 5.03
N THR A 250 4.51 2.94 4.60
CA THR A 250 4.88 3.17 3.21
C THR A 250 6.25 3.82 3.15
N LEU A 251 7.16 3.20 2.41
CA LEU A 251 8.38 3.82 1.97
C LEU A 251 8.13 4.43 0.59
N LEU A 252 8.34 5.73 0.46
CA LEU A 252 8.17 6.49 -0.77
C LEU A 252 9.55 6.98 -1.22
N PHE A 253 9.94 6.60 -2.42
CA PHE A 253 11.10 7.17 -3.09
C PHE A 253 10.64 7.98 -4.29
N THR A 254 11.00 9.25 -4.37
CA THR A 254 10.66 10.15 -5.47
C THR A 254 11.89 10.82 -6.04
N VAL A 255 11.84 11.10 -7.33
CA VAL A 255 12.77 11.97 -8.03
C VAL A 255 11.94 13.10 -8.64
N GLY A 256 12.38 14.33 -8.43
CA GLY A 256 11.72 15.50 -8.99
C GLY A 256 12.69 16.49 -9.60
N TYR A 257 12.15 17.36 -10.44
CA TYR A 257 12.90 18.47 -11.01
C TYR A 257 12.44 19.77 -10.33
N LYS A 258 13.37 20.50 -9.71
CA LYS A 258 13.08 21.72 -8.97
C LYS A 258 13.18 22.93 -9.90
N PHE A 259 12.04 23.59 -10.08
CA PHE A 259 11.95 24.90 -10.72
C PHE A 259 12.04 25.97 -9.63
N GLY A 260 12.99 26.89 -9.75
CA GLY A 260 12.95 28.15 -9.02
C GLY A 260 11.92 29.08 -9.67
N LEU A 261 11.11 29.72 -8.84
CA LEU A 261 10.16 30.77 -9.24
C LEU A 261 10.65 32.12 -8.72
#